data_AF-A0A1V4YGA8-F1
#
_entry.id   AF-A0A1V4YGA8-F1
#
_cell.length_a   1.000
_cell.length_b   1.000
_cell.length_c   1.000
_cell.angle_alpha   90.00
_cell.angle_beta   90.00
_cell.angle_gamma   90.00
#
_symmetry.space_group_name_H-M   'P 1'
#
loop_
_entity.id
_entity.type
_entity.pdbx_description
1 polymer ?
#
loop_
_entity_poly.entity_id
_entity_poly.type
_entity_poly.pdbx_seq_one_letter_code
_entity_poly.pdbx_strand_id
1 'polypeptide(L)'
;MDLDPNGIVRKLDKILEMSEENFKYMAEELAPEADEDWKSNITMTLKATLGINNVAKQVRHNLELSRKTGNLQLLLMLQMSLPLIMQIVKAQFEGVKAFSKGKPIGDGLGPLVVGMMMESDHPGELQEQGEMVITQREYQGRKVIMARAKGPGARVGKVGKTINSIIEAEGIKRIITVDAAVKLEGEETGSIAQGIGLVIGGPGVDRWEIEEKLVGQDLQLDAIIVKMSPEEAVSPLTRKLRDAAVKTIPVVENSILRSNEGSQVLLVGVGNSCGLPNTIWNPSSIDIKKEDQEESEGRKWPF
;
A
#
# COMPACT_ATOMS: atom_id res chain seq x y z
N MET A 1 20.20 19.28 -13.99
CA MET A 1 21.01 18.59 -12.96
C MET A 1 20.47 17.18 -12.90
N ASP A 2 21.34 16.18 -13.09
CA ASP A 2 20.98 14.78 -12.86
C ASP A 2 20.61 14.64 -11.37
N LEU A 3 19.42 14.12 -11.07
CA LEU A 3 18.93 13.97 -9.70
C LEU A 3 19.67 12.85 -8.95
N ASP A 4 20.33 11.92 -9.66
CA ASP A 4 21.13 10.85 -9.07
C ASP A 4 22.48 10.64 -9.79
N PRO A 5 23.40 11.61 -9.72
CA PRO A 5 24.67 11.57 -10.47
C PRO A 5 25.61 10.43 -10.05
N ASN A 6 25.34 9.76 -8.93
CA ASN A 6 26.18 8.70 -8.35
C ASN A 6 25.50 7.32 -8.30
N GLY A 7 24.30 7.19 -8.88
CA GLY A 7 23.53 5.95 -8.91
C GLY A 7 23.16 5.43 -7.51
N ILE A 8 22.87 6.34 -6.57
CA ILE A 8 22.43 6.01 -5.20
C ILE A 8 21.10 5.24 -5.23
N VAL A 9 20.19 5.61 -6.13
CA VAL A 9 18.86 4.99 -6.25
C VAL A 9 19.00 3.50 -6.57
N ARG A 10 19.86 3.15 -7.54
CA ARG A 10 20.12 1.74 -7.91
C ARG A 10 20.78 0.94 -6.78
N LYS A 11 21.69 1.55 -6.03
CA LYS A 11 22.33 0.91 -4.87
C LYS A 11 21.29 0.65 -3.78
N LEU A 12 20.39 1.60 -3.54
CA LEU A 12 19.30 1.46 -2.59
C LEU A 12 18.32 0.36 -3.02
N ASP A 13 17.93 0.31 -4.30
CA ASP A 13 17.10 -0.78 -4.85
C ASP A 13 17.70 -2.13 -4.51
N LYS A 14 19.01 -2.32 -4.77
CA LYS A 14 19.67 -3.60 -4.51
C LYS A 14 19.66 -4.00 -3.04
N ILE A 15 19.84 -3.04 -2.13
CA ILE A 15 19.77 -3.29 -0.67
C ILE A 15 18.35 -3.69 -0.26
N LEU A 16 17.34 -3.03 -0.81
CA LEU A 16 15.94 -3.36 -0.54
C LEU A 16 15.59 -4.75 -1.05
N GLU A 17 16.06 -5.13 -2.25
CA GLU A 17 15.89 -6.48 -2.78
C GLU A 17 16.55 -7.55 -1.89
N MET A 18 17.80 -7.32 -1.46
CA MET A 18 18.48 -8.25 -0.54
C MET A 18 17.76 -8.38 0.80
N SER A 19 17.21 -7.28 1.32
CA SER A 19 16.39 -7.29 2.52
C SER A 19 15.13 -8.13 2.32
N GLU A 20 14.44 -7.97 1.19
CA GLU A 20 13.24 -8.73 0.83
C GLU A 20 13.54 -10.24 0.72
N GLU A 21 14.62 -10.62 0.04
CA GLU A 21 15.07 -12.00 -0.10
C GLU A 21 15.37 -12.63 1.27
N ASN A 22 16.02 -11.88 2.16
CA ASN A 22 16.31 -12.36 3.51
C ASN A 22 15.05 -12.60 4.35
N PHE A 23 14.02 -11.75 4.20
CA PHE A 23 12.74 -11.99 4.88
C PHE A 23 12.01 -13.23 4.34
N LYS A 24 12.06 -13.46 3.03
CA LYS A 24 11.47 -14.66 2.41
C LYS A 24 12.20 -15.92 2.87
N TYR A 25 13.53 -15.89 2.92
CA TYR A 25 14.34 -16.97 3.47
C TYR A 25 13.95 -17.29 4.92
N MET A 26 13.79 -16.29 5.77
CA MET A 26 13.34 -16.49 7.16
C MET A 26 11.93 -17.12 7.24
N ALA A 27 11.01 -16.71 6.36
CA ALA A 27 9.67 -17.31 6.32
C ALA A 27 9.71 -18.78 5.86
N GLU A 28 10.58 -19.12 4.91
CA GLU A 28 10.80 -20.49 4.46
C GLU A 28 11.41 -21.38 5.54
N GLU A 29 12.36 -20.86 6.32
CA GLU A 29 12.95 -21.59 7.46
C GLU A 29 11.93 -21.82 8.59
N LEU A 30 11.09 -20.82 8.89
CA LEU A 30 10.10 -20.90 9.97
C LEU A 30 8.93 -21.82 9.63
N ALA A 31 8.49 -21.85 8.37
CA ALA A 31 7.34 -22.62 7.93
C ALA A 31 7.56 -23.18 6.51
N PRO A 32 8.39 -24.22 6.36
CA PRO A 32 8.76 -24.76 5.04
C PRO A 32 7.56 -25.32 4.27
N GLU A 33 6.61 -25.92 4.98
CA GLU A 33 5.41 -26.56 4.42
C GLU A 33 4.25 -25.58 4.16
N ALA A 34 4.37 -24.31 4.54
CA ALA A 34 3.34 -23.31 4.27
C ALA A 34 3.24 -23.02 2.76
N ASP A 35 2.02 -22.72 2.31
CA ASP A 35 1.79 -22.25 0.94
C ASP A 35 2.39 -20.85 0.71
N GLU A 36 2.45 -20.42 -0.55
CA GLU A 36 3.07 -19.14 -0.90
C GLU A 36 2.34 -17.93 -0.27
N ASP A 37 1.02 -18.02 -0.11
CA ASP A 37 0.23 -16.94 0.49
C ASP A 37 0.52 -16.83 1.99
N TRP A 38 0.56 -17.93 2.73
CA TRP A 38 0.95 -17.94 4.14
C TRP A 38 2.41 -17.56 4.33
N LYS A 39 3.33 -17.97 3.44
CA LYS A 39 4.73 -17.51 3.48
C LYS A 39 4.83 -15.99 3.31
N SER A 40 4.02 -15.38 2.43
CA SER A 40 3.94 -13.93 2.30
C SER A 40 3.34 -13.25 3.54
N ASN A 41 2.31 -13.85 4.15
CA ASN A 41 1.73 -13.39 5.41
C ASN A 41 2.74 -13.43 6.56
N ILE A 42 3.52 -14.52 6.68
CA ILE A 42 4.59 -14.66 7.67
C ILE A 42 5.65 -13.59 7.44
N THR A 43 6.09 -13.41 6.19
CA THR A 43 7.06 -12.38 5.80
C THR A 43 6.60 -10.99 6.26
N MET A 44 5.35 -10.61 5.97
CA MET A 44 4.83 -9.30 6.35
C MET A 44 4.63 -9.18 7.87
N THR A 45 4.22 -10.26 8.54
CA THR A 45 4.10 -10.32 10.01
C THR A 45 5.46 -10.09 10.67
N LEU A 46 6.54 -10.69 10.16
CA LEU A 46 7.90 -10.48 10.65
C LEU A 46 8.34 -9.03 10.48
N LYS A 47 8.15 -8.45 9.28
CA LYS A 47 8.50 -7.05 9.00
C LYS A 47 7.78 -6.09 9.95
N ALA A 48 6.47 -6.23 10.11
CA ALA A 48 5.68 -5.40 10.99
C ALA A 48 6.07 -5.56 12.46
N THR A 49 6.35 -6.79 12.91
CA THR A 49 6.82 -7.08 14.27
C THR A 49 8.18 -6.44 14.56
N LEU A 50 9.12 -6.51 13.60
CA LEU A 50 10.42 -5.83 13.73
C LEU A 50 10.26 -4.31 13.77
N GLY A 51 9.31 -3.75 13.02
CA GLY A 51 8.95 -2.33 13.09
C GLY A 51 8.55 -1.91 14.51
N ILE A 52 7.62 -2.64 15.13
CA ILE A 52 7.20 -2.40 16.51
C ILE A 52 8.37 -2.52 17.50
N ASN A 53 9.21 -3.56 17.34
CA ASN A 53 10.39 -3.75 18.18
C ASN A 53 11.41 -2.61 18.03
N ASN A 54 11.57 -2.05 16.82
CA ASN A 54 12.43 -0.90 16.58
C ASN A 54 11.91 0.33 17.34
N VAL A 55 10.60 0.61 17.27
CA VAL A 55 9.97 1.70 18.05
C VAL A 55 10.20 1.50 19.56
N ALA A 56 10.02 0.28 20.07
CA ALA A 56 10.29 -0.02 21.48
C ALA A 56 11.76 0.24 21.88
N LYS A 57 12.71 -0.14 21.02
CA LYS A 57 14.14 0.15 21.23
C LYS A 57 14.42 1.65 21.21
N GLN A 58 13.81 2.40 20.30
CA GLN A 58 14.00 3.85 20.19
C GLN A 58 13.45 4.59 21.43
N VAL A 59 12.26 4.21 21.92
CA VAL A 59 11.67 4.75 23.15
C VAL A 59 12.58 4.45 24.34
N ARG A 60 13.04 3.20 24.49
CA ARG A 60 13.96 2.81 25.57
C ARG A 60 15.29 3.56 25.48
N HIS A 61 15.84 3.70 24.28
CA HIS A 61 17.08 4.44 24.05
C HIS A 61 16.96 5.89 24.52
N ASN A 62 15.90 6.59 24.10
CA ASN A 62 15.68 7.99 24.46
C ASN A 62 15.47 8.15 25.98
N LEU A 63 14.76 7.22 26.61
CA LEU A 63 14.58 7.20 28.06
C LEU A 63 15.93 7.06 28.80
N GLU A 64 16.73 6.06 28.42
CA GLU A 64 18.03 5.83 29.06
C GLU A 64 19.03 6.96 28.77
N LEU A 65 18.98 7.55 27.58
CA LEU A 65 19.79 8.72 27.22
C LEU A 65 19.45 9.93 28.11
N SER A 66 18.16 10.20 28.32
CA SER A 66 17.71 11.29 29.20
C SER A 66 18.17 11.08 30.65
N ARG A 67 18.11 9.84 31.15
CA ARG A 67 18.57 9.47 32.49
C ARG A 67 20.08 9.65 32.66
N LYS A 68 20.88 9.16 31.71
CA LYS A 68 22.35 9.25 31.77
C LYS A 68 22.87 10.68 31.69
N THR A 69 22.22 11.51 30.88
CA THR A 69 22.63 12.90 30.65
C THR A 69 22.02 13.88 31.65
N GLY A 70 20.99 13.47 32.40
CA GLY A 70 20.19 14.37 33.21
C GLY A 70 19.42 15.41 32.38
N ASN A 71 19.24 15.19 31.08
CA ASN A 71 18.61 16.14 30.18
C ASN A 71 17.09 16.06 30.27
N LEU A 72 16.49 16.99 31.01
CA LEU A 72 15.05 17.08 31.24
C LEU A 72 14.27 17.32 29.94
N GLN A 73 14.82 18.08 28.99
CA GLN A 73 14.15 18.42 27.73
C GLN A 73 13.92 17.16 26.89
N LEU A 74 14.90 16.25 26.83
CA LEU A 74 14.73 14.95 26.16
C LEU A 74 13.62 14.12 26.81
N LEU A 75 13.56 14.11 28.15
CA LEU A 75 12.52 13.38 28.88
C LEU A 75 11.12 13.97 28.61
N LEU A 76 10.99 15.29 28.61
CA LEU A 76 9.72 15.98 28.31
C LEU A 76 9.28 15.74 26.87
N MET A 77 10.19 15.80 25.89
CA MET A 77 9.87 15.47 24.49
C MET A 77 9.37 14.04 24.34
N LEU A 78 10.02 13.09 25.03
CA LEU A 78 9.57 11.70 25.04
C LEU A 78 8.17 11.58 25.66
N GLN A 79 7.94 12.20 26.82
CA GLN A 79 6.64 12.19 27.50
C GLN A 79 5.52 12.76 26.61
N MET A 80 5.75 13.87 25.93
CA MET A 80 4.75 14.51 25.06
C MET A 80 4.46 13.69 23.78
N SER A 81 5.46 12.98 23.24
CA SER A 81 5.30 12.18 22.02
C SER A 81 4.76 10.77 22.28
N LEU A 82 4.92 10.24 23.51
CA LEU A 82 4.50 8.88 23.87
C LEU A 82 3.04 8.54 23.52
N PRO A 83 2.04 9.42 23.73
CA PRO A 83 0.66 9.13 23.35
C PRO A 83 0.50 8.85 21.86
N LEU A 84 1.11 9.67 21.01
CA LEU A 84 1.08 9.50 19.55
C LEU A 84 1.81 8.22 19.12
N ILE A 85 2.98 7.96 19.72
CA ILE A 85 3.73 6.72 19.48
C ILE A 85 2.87 5.50 19.83
N MET A 86 2.21 5.52 21.00
CA MET A 86 1.36 4.42 21.46
C MET A 86 0.14 4.20 20.58
N GLN A 87 -0.44 5.27 20.02
CA GLN A 87 -1.55 5.18 19.07
C GLN A 87 -1.14 4.41 17.81
N ILE A 88 -0.03 4.80 17.19
CA ILE A 88 0.51 4.14 15.98
C ILE A 88 0.94 2.70 16.30
N VAL A 89 1.61 2.46 17.43
CA VAL A 89 2.05 1.10 17.82
C VAL A 89 0.87 0.16 18.03
N LYS A 90 -0.23 0.63 18.63
CA LYS A 90 -1.46 -0.16 18.78
C LYS A 90 -2.05 -0.53 17.41
N ALA A 91 -2.13 0.44 16.50
CA ALA A 91 -2.62 0.20 15.14
C ALA A 91 -1.73 -0.81 14.39
N GLN A 92 -0.40 -0.66 14.47
CA GLN A 92 0.54 -1.62 13.89
C GLN A 92 0.40 -3.01 14.50
N PHE A 93 0.16 -3.12 15.81
CA PHE A 93 -0.05 -4.40 16.48
C PHE A 93 -1.34 -5.09 16.01
N GLU A 94 -2.41 -4.33 15.76
CA GLU A 94 -3.61 -4.86 15.09
C GLU A 94 -3.30 -5.31 13.65
N GLY A 95 -2.48 -4.56 12.91
CA GLY A 95 -1.97 -4.94 11.60
C GLY A 95 -1.22 -6.27 11.61
N VAL A 96 -0.29 -6.46 12.55
CA VAL A 96 0.44 -7.72 12.76
C VAL A 96 -0.53 -8.89 12.98
N LYS A 97 -1.60 -8.68 13.77
CA LYS A 97 -2.64 -9.69 13.98
C LYS A 97 -3.48 -9.96 12.73
N ALA A 98 -3.66 -8.98 11.87
CA ALA A 98 -4.37 -9.16 10.61
C ALA A 98 -3.52 -9.92 9.60
N PHE A 99 -2.24 -9.56 9.42
CA PHE A 99 -1.32 -10.32 8.57
C PHE A 99 -1.22 -11.79 9.00
N SER A 100 -1.09 -12.06 10.30
CA SER A 100 -1.03 -13.44 10.82
C SER A 100 -2.32 -14.23 10.67
N LYS A 101 -3.43 -13.57 10.32
CA LYS A 101 -4.74 -14.20 10.05
C LYS A 101 -5.16 -14.09 8.57
N GLY A 102 -4.31 -13.53 7.71
CA GLY A 102 -4.65 -13.26 6.30
C GLY A 102 -5.82 -12.31 6.12
N LYS A 103 -5.98 -11.31 7.00
CA LYS A 103 -7.07 -10.33 6.93
C LYS A 103 -6.67 -9.07 6.16
N PRO A 104 -7.60 -8.44 5.43
CA PRO A 104 -7.39 -7.15 4.77
C PRO A 104 -6.91 -6.04 5.70
N ILE A 105 -6.01 -5.20 5.19
CA ILE A 105 -5.43 -4.02 5.84
C ILE A 105 -5.88 -2.75 5.11
N GLY A 106 -5.90 -1.60 5.77
CA GLY A 106 -6.30 -0.32 5.15
C GLY A 106 -5.45 0.07 3.93
N ASP A 107 -4.15 -0.23 3.95
CA ASP A 107 -3.24 -0.08 2.79
C ASP A 107 -3.66 -0.91 1.57
N GLY A 108 -4.60 -1.84 1.69
CA GLY A 108 -5.13 -2.62 0.56
C GLY A 108 -6.14 -1.90 -0.32
N LEU A 109 -6.34 -0.59 -0.15
CA LEU A 109 -7.37 0.16 -0.87
C LEU A 109 -7.13 0.20 -2.40
N GLY A 110 -5.90 0.42 -2.87
CA GLY A 110 -5.59 0.38 -4.30
C GLY A 110 -5.88 -1.00 -4.92
N PRO A 111 -5.33 -2.10 -4.37
CA PRO A 111 -5.63 -3.46 -4.83
C PRO A 111 -7.12 -3.83 -4.73
N LEU A 112 -7.86 -3.25 -3.78
CA LEU A 112 -9.31 -3.41 -3.65
C LEU A 112 -10.06 -2.72 -4.81
N VAL A 113 -9.77 -1.45 -5.08
CA VAL A 113 -10.41 -0.70 -6.19
C VAL A 113 -10.15 -1.39 -7.52
N VAL A 114 -8.89 -1.72 -7.81
CA VAL A 114 -8.53 -2.37 -9.06
C VAL A 114 -9.08 -3.79 -9.13
N GLY A 115 -9.08 -4.55 -8.03
CA GLY A 115 -9.68 -5.90 -7.98
C GLY A 115 -11.19 -5.91 -8.29
N MET A 116 -11.92 -4.86 -7.93
CA MET A 116 -13.33 -4.69 -8.32
C MET A 116 -13.48 -4.34 -9.81
N MET A 117 -12.52 -3.62 -10.40
CA MET A 117 -12.55 -3.23 -11.82
C MET A 117 -11.99 -4.29 -12.77
N MET A 118 -11.20 -5.25 -12.26
CA MET A 118 -10.74 -6.41 -13.02
C MET A 118 -11.88 -7.34 -13.42
N GLU A 119 -13.08 -7.20 -12.81
CA GLU A 119 -14.23 -8.06 -13.04
C GLU A 119 -15.38 -7.32 -13.72
N SER A 120 -15.46 -7.49 -15.05
CA SER A 120 -16.68 -7.34 -15.86
C SER A 120 -16.56 -8.23 -17.10
N ASP A 121 -17.37 -9.31 -17.13
CA ASP A 121 -17.69 -10.26 -18.21
C ASP A 121 -16.69 -11.33 -18.70
N HIS A 122 -15.37 -11.28 -18.43
CA HIS A 122 -14.43 -12.30 -18.97
C HIS A 122 -13.48 -12.90 -17.92
N PRO A 123 -13.85 -14.03 -17.28
CA PRO A 123 -12.96 -14.76 -16.40
C PRO A 123 -11.95 -15.59 -17.22
N GLY A 124 -10.74 -15.06 -17.43
CA GLY A 124 -9.70 -15.85 -18.14
C GLY A 124 -8.33 -15.22 -18.41
N GLU A 125 -8.12 -13.91 -18.25
CA GLU A 125 -6.87 -13.25 -18.70
C GLU A 125 -5.99 -12.68 -17.57
N LEU A 126 -6.05 -13.24 -16.35
CA LEU A 126 -5.12 -12.85 -15.29
C LEU A 126 -3.73 -13.43 -15.59
N GLN A 127 -2.81 -12.55 -15.99
CA GLN A 127 -1.40 -12.87 -16.14
C GLN A 127 -0.67 -12.57 -14.83
N GLU A 128 0.10 -13.53 -14.34
CA GLU A 128 0.94 -13.33 -13.17
C GLU A 128 2.34 -12.89 -13.60
N GLN A 129 2.82 -11.78 -13.02
CA GLN A 129 4.19 -11.29 -13.21
C GLN A 129 4.84 -11.15 -11.83
N GLY A 130 5.48 -12.24 -11.37
CA GLY A 130 6.04 -12.31 -10.02
C GLY A 130 4.95 -12.14 -8.95
N GLU A 131 5.02 -11.06 -8.19
CA GLU A 131 4.04 -10.75 -7.12
C GLU A 131 2.90 -9.83 -7.60
N MET A 132 2.78 -9.57 -8.90
CA MET A 132 1.73 -8.75 -9.49
C MET A 132 0.79 -9.60 -10.34
N VAL A 133 -0.48 -9.23 -10.38
CA VAL A 133 -1.47 -9.73 -11.35
C VAL A 133 -1.83 -8.61 -12.32
N ILE A 134 -1.90 -8.96 -13.60
CA ILE A 134 -2.20 -8.06 -14.69
C ILE A 134 -3.37 -8.64 -15.47
N THR A 135 -4.30 -7.79 -15.89
CA THR A 135 -5.34 -8.15 -16.86
C THR A 135 -5.54 -6.98 -17.81
N GLN A 136 -6.24 -7.22 -18.91
CA GLN A 136 -6.63 -6.20 -19.86
C GLN A 136 -8.12 -6.31 -20.15
N ARG A 137 -8.76 -5.17 -20.40
CA ARG A 137 -10.13 -5.14 -20.92
C ARG A 137 -10.34 -3.94 -21.83
N GLU A 138 -11.32 -4.03 -22.71
CA GLU A 138 -11.83 -2.85 -23.41
C GLU A 138 -12.86 -2.13 -22.53
N TYR A 139 -12.74 -0.81 -22.43
CA TYR A 139 -13.69 0.04 -21.73
C TYR A 139 -14.00 1.27 -22.58
N GLN A 140 -15.23 1.35 -23.09
CA GLN A 140 -15.71 2.45 -23.94
C GLN A 140 -14.72 2.84 -25.06
N GLY A 141 -14.26 1.85 -25.84
CA GLY A 141 -13.34 2.05 -26.95
C GLY A 141 -11.89 2.33 -26.58
N ARG A 142 -11.48 2.07 -25.33
CA ARG A 142 -10.08 2.21 -24.84
C ARG A 142 -9.59 0.87 -24.29
N LYS A 143 -8.33 0.52 -24.54
CA LYS A 143 -7.70 -0.68 -23.95
C LYS A 143 -7.19 -0.30 -22.56
N VAL A 144 -7.76 -0.88 -21.51
CA VAL A 144 -7.38 -0.64 -20.12
C VAL A 144 -6.61 -1.84 -19.62
N ILE A 145 -5.31 -1.66 -19.38
CA ILE A 145 -4.43 -2.63 -18.74
C ILE A 145 -4.46 -2.35 -17.24
N MET A 146 -4.78 -3.34 -16.43
CA MET A 146 -4.93 -3.21 -14.99
C MET A 146 -3.88 -4.05 -14.28
N ALA A 147 -3.20 -3.48 -13.30
CA ALA A 147 -2.18 -4.18 -12.51
C ALA A 147 -2.36 -3.93 -11.00
N ARG A 148 -2.19 -4.96 -10.18
CA ARG A 148 -2.16 -4.86 -8.71
C ARG A 148 -1.31 -5.98 -8.10
N ALA A 149 -0.99 -5.88 -6.81
CA ALA A 149 -0.33 -6.97 -6.09
C ALA A 149 -1.19 -8.25 -6.07
N LYS A 150 -0.56 -9.42 -6.21
CA LYS A 150 -1.18 -10.75 -6.17
C LYS A 150 -1.66 -11.06 -4.74
N GLY A 151 -2.92 -11.43 -4.60
CA GLY A 151 -3.52 -11.84 -3.33
C GLY A 151 -3.97 -13.31 -3.37
N PRO A 152 -4.51 -13.84 -2.25
CA PRO A 152 -4.81 -13.16 -0.99
C PRO A 152 -3.62 -13.02 -0.01
N GLY A 153 -2.43 -13.53 -0.34
CA GLY A 153 -1.23 -13.33 0.47
C GLY A 153 -0.82 -11.86 0.61
N ALA A 154 -0.18 -11.50 1.73
CA ALA A 154 0.30 -10.14 2.01
C ALA A 154 1.49 -9.76 1.12
N ARG A 155 1.21 -9.07 0.00
CA ARG A 155 2.22 -8.60 -0.95
C ARG A 155 1.98 -7.12 -1.26
N VAL A 156 3.06 -6.37 -1.42
CA VAL A 156 3.02 -4.99 -1.96
C VAL A 156 3.32 -5.00 -3.46
N GLY A 157 4.07 -6.02 -3.93
CA GLY A 157 4.43 -6.20 -5.32
C GLY A 157 5.55 -5.27 -5.80
N LYS A 158 6.19 -5.63 -6.92
CA LYS A 158 7.23 -4.81 -7.57
C LYS A 158 6.61 -3.83 -8.57
N VAL A 159 5.81 -2.90 -8.06
CA VAL A 159 5.00 -1.96 -8.86
C VAL A 159 5.85 -1.20 -9.90
N GLY A 160 7.03 -0.71 -9.50
CA GLY A 160 7.96 0.00 -10.38
C GLY A 160 8.35 -0.82 -11.62
N LYS A 161 8.86 -2.04 -11.39
CA LYS A 161 9.32 -2.95 -12.45
C LYS A 161 8.18 -3.39 -13.37
N THR A 162 7.00 -3.66 -12.81
CA THR A 162 5.80 -4.03 -13.59
C THR A 162 5.33 -2.88 -14.48
N ILE A 163 5.16 -1.67 -13.94
CA ILE A 163 4.77 -0.49 -14.74
C ILE A 163 5.78 -0.28 -15.87
N ASN A 164 7.07 -0.30 -15.55
CA ASN A 164 8.15 -0.14 -16.52
C ASN A 164 8.09 -1.16 -17.65
N SER A 165 7.84 -2.43 -17.33
CA SER A 165 7.72 -3.48 -18.35
C SER A 165 6.49 -3.30 -19.25
N ILE A 166 5.37 -2.81 -18.71
CA ILE A 166 4.14 -2.56 -19.48
C ILE A 166 4.34 -1.34 -20.40
N ILE A 167 4.95 -0.26 -19.92
CA ILE A 167 5.26 0.92 -20.74
C ILE A 167 6.16 0.58 -21.94
N GLU A 168 7.10 -0.35 -21.77
CA GLU A 168 8.01 -0.78 -22.85
C GLU A 168 7.33 -1.70 -23.86
N ALA A 169 6.40 -2.55 -23.41
CA ALA A 169 5.71 -3.52 -24.25
C ALA A 169 4.50 -2.92 -25.00
N GLU A 170 3.85 -1.93 -24.41
CA GLU A 170 2.56 -1.39 -24.86
C GLU A 170 2.66 0.13 -25.07
N GLY A 171 1.90 0.66 -26.04
CA GLY A 171 1.85 2.09 -26.37
C GLY A 171 1.00 2.90 -25.40
N ILE A 172 1.31 2.86 -24.11
CA ILE A 172 0.54 3.53 -23.04
C ILE A 172 0.54 5.04 -23.23
N LYS A 173 -0.64 5.65 -23.17
CA LYS A 173 -0.83 7.12 -23.25
C LYS A 173 -1.13 7.75 -21.90
N ARG A 174 -1.62 6.96 -20.95
CA ARG A 174 -1.97 7.43 -19.62
C ARG A 174 -1.79 6.35 -18.58
N ILE A 175 -1.22 6.72 -17.44
CA ILE A 175 -1.14 5.88 -16.25
C ILE A 175 -2.01 6.50 -15.17
N ILE A 176 -2.87 5.69 -14.56
CA ILE A 176 -3.73 6.04 -13.46
C ILE A 176 -3.30 5.19 -12.26
N THR A 177 -2.79 5.83 -11.22
CA THR A 177 -2.46 5.17 -9.95
C THR A 177 -3.58 5.39 -8.95
N VAL A 178 -3.99 4.31 -8.27
CA VAL A 178 -4.96 4.35 -7.18
C VAL A 178 -4.27 3.86 -5.91
N ASP A 179 -4.19 4.72 -4.91
CA ASP A 179 -3.53 4.42 -3.65
C ASP A 179 -4.30 4.99 -2.45
N ALA A 180 -3.97 4.48 -1.27
CA ALA A 180 -4.24 5.08 0.01
C ALA A 180 -3.21 6.17 0.32
N ALA A 181 -3.63 7.33 0.84
CA ALA A 181 -2.66 8.25 1.46
C ALA A 181 -3.12 8.78 2.80
N VAL A 182 -2.14 9.16 3.60
CA VAL A 182 -2.36 9.75 4.91
C VAL A 182 -3.13 11.05 4.77
N LYS A 183 -4.23 11.13 5.51
CA LYS A 183 -5.09 12.30 5.62
C LYS A 183 -4.47 13.31 6.59
N LEU A 184 -4.77 14.59 6.37
CA LEU A 184 -4.58 15.60 7.40
C LEU A 184 -5.71 15.49 8.45
N GLU A 185 -5.47 16.01 9.63
CA GLU A 185 -6.36 15.85 10.80
C GLU A 185 -7.73 16.47 10.56
N GLY A 186 -7.81 17.52 9.72
CA GLY A 186 -9.06 18.13 9.29
C GLY A 186 -9.76 17.44 8.10
N GLU A 187 -9.13 16.46 7.47
CA GLU A 187 -9.72 15.69 6.36
C GLU A 187 -10.50 14.48 6.89
N GLU A 188 -11.59 14.12 6.21
CA GLU A 188 -12.36 12.92 6.53
C GLU A 188 -11.73 11.67 5.91
N THR A 189 -11.73 10.57 6.66
CA THR A 189 -11.40 9.25 6.12
C THR A 189 -12.36 8.89 5.00
N GLY A 190 -11.83 8.40 3.89
CA GLY A 190 -12.60 8.01 2.71
C GLY A 190 -12.85 9.17 1.73
N SER A 191 -12.36 10.38 2.02
CA SER A 191 -12.37 11.46 1.03
C SER A 191 -11.43 11.12 -0.14
N ILE A 192 -11.86 11.45 -1.34
CA ILE A 192 -11.16 11.12 -2.59
C ILE A 192 -10.52 12.40 -3.12
N ALA A 193 -9.21 12.35 -3.39
CA ALA A 193 -8.47 13.42 -4.02
C ALA A 193 -7.91 12.94 -5.37
N GLN A 194 -7.99 13.79 -6.39
CA GLN A 194 -7.42 13.53 -7.70
C GLN A 194 -6.38 14.59 -8.04
N GLY A 195 -5.25 14.16 -8.61
CA GLY A 195 -4.16 15.04 -9.01
C GLY A 195 -3.36 14.47 -10.17
N ILE A 196 -2.30 15.20 -10.53
CA ILE A 196 -1.34 14.79 -11.55
C ILE A 196 -0.11 14.21 -10.86
N GLY A 197 0.34 13.04 -11.31
CA GLY A 197 1.55 12.41 -10.81
C GLY A 197 1.36 10.92 -10.53
N LEU A 198 2.39 10.35 -9.91
CA LEU A 198 2.46 8.94 -9.58
C LEU A 198 2.43 8.79 -8.05
N VAL A 199 1.49 7.99 -7.55
CA VAL A 199 1.42 7.67 -6.11
C VAL A 199 1.88 6.24 -5.94
N ILE A 200 3.11 6.09 -5.46
CA ILE A 200 3.70 4.80 -5.09
C ILE A 200 4.32 4.95 -3.71
N GLY A 201 3.94 4.05 -2.79
CA GLY A 201 4.52 3.97 -1.46
C GLY A 201 5.99 3.52 -1.45
N GLY A 202 6.65 3.67 -0.31
CA GLY A 202 8.03 3.20 -0.11
C GLY A 202 9.11 4.28 -0.28
N PRO A 203 10.39 3.88 -0.37
CA PRO A 203 11.54 4.77 -0.26
C PRO A 203 11.79 5.69 -1.46
N GLY A 204 10.91 5.69 -2.48
CA GLY A 204 10.98 6.58 -3.64
C GLY A 204 11.78 6.04 -4.84
N VAL A 205 12.36 4.85 -4.73
CA VAL A 205 13.11 4.20 -5.83
C VAL A 205 12.20 3.92 -7.03
N ASP A 206 11.08 3.22 -6.81
CA ASP A 206 10.13 2.88 -7.89
C ASP A 206 9.57 4.12 -8.59
N ARG A 207 9.24 5.15 -7.79
CA ARG A 207 8.74 6.43 -8.31
C ARG A 207 9.75 7.10 -9.22
N TRP A 208 11.01 7.19 -8.77
CA TRP A 208 12.09 7.78 -9.55
C TRP A 208 12.32 7.03 -10.86
N GLU A 209 12.38 5.70 -10.82
CA GLU A 209 12.60 4.88 -12.03
C GLU A 209 11.51 5.08 -13.09
N ILE A 210 10.25 5.20 -12.65
CA ILE A 210 9.13 5.47 -13.56
C ILE A 210 9.21 6.91 -14.08
N GLU A 211 9.37 7.90 -13.19
CA GLU A 211 9.43 9.32 -13.57
C GLU A 211 10.58 9.60 -14.57
N GLU A 212 11.73 8.97 -14.39
CA GLU A 212 12.89 9.07 -15.30
C GLU A 212 12.51 8.64 -16.74
N LYS A 213 11.76 7.53 -16.89
CA LYS A 213 11.32 7.03 -18.21
C LYS A 213 10.29 7.94 -18.88
N LEU A 214 9.53 8.71 -18.10
CA LEU A 214 8.50 9.61 -18.61
C LEU A 214 9.07 10.88 -19.24
N VAL A 215 10.29 11.28 -18.88
CA VAL A 215 10.93 12.49 -19.43
C VAL A 215 11.05 12.46 -20.96
N GLY A 216 11.05 11.27 -21.57
CA GLY A 216 11.13 11.07 -23.03
C GLY A 216 9.82 10.69 -23.72
N GLN A 217 8.68 10.59 -23.02
CA GLN A 217 7.42 10.09 -23.58
C GLN A 217 6.26 11.08 -23.37
N ASP A 218 5.35 11.16 -24.34
CA ASP A 218 4.07 11.89 -24.20
C ASP A 218 3.07 11.03 -23.42
N LEU A 219 3.32 10.87 -22.12
CA LEU A 219 2.54 10.03 -21.22
C LEU A 219 1.95 10.86 -20.07
N GLN A 220 0.65 10.71 -19.87
CA GLN A 220 -0.08 11.45 -18.83
C GLN A 220 -0.15 10.64 -17.53
N LEU A 221 0.09 11.30 -16.40
CA LEU A 221 0.01 10.70 -15.08
C LEU A 221 -1.18 11.24 -14.30
N ASP A 222 -2.06 10.34 -13.87
CA ASP A 222 -3.15 10.63 -12.97
C ASP A 222 -2.97 9.87 -11.64
N ALA A 223 -3.17 10.59 -10.54
CA ALA A 223 -3.13 10.08 -9.19
C ALA A 223 -4.53 10.18 -8.58
N ILE A 224 -5.06 9.06 -8.11
CA ILE A 224 -6.31 9.00 -7.35
C ILE A 224 -5.98 8.46 -5.97
N ILE A 225 -6.23 9.28 -4.96
CA ILE A 225 -5.87 9.01 -3.58
C ILE A 225 -7.14 8.94 -2.75
N VAL A 226 -7.29 7.90 -1.93
CA VAL A 226 -8.28 7.88 -0.85
C VAL A 226 -7.59 8.16 0.48
N LYS A 227 -8.10 9.17 1.18
CA LYS A 227 -7.55 9.66 2.43
C LYS A 227 -7.88 8.72 3.59
N MET A 228 -6.88 8.41 4.40
CA MET A 228 -7.04 7.62 5.62
C MET A 228 -6.05 8.06 6.69
N SER A 229 -6.33 7.78 7.96
CA SER A 229 -5.36 8.04 9.03
C SER A 229 -4.13 7.11 8.95
N PRO A 230 -2.98 7.50 9.53
CA PRO A 230 -1.82 6.61 9.64
C PRO A 230 -2.16 5.28 10.32
N GLU A 231 -3.07 5.30 11.29
CA GLU A 231 -3.55 4.12 12.00
C GLU A 231 -4.37 3.21 11.10
N GLU A 232 -5.27 3.77 10.30
CA GLU A 232 -6.09 3.02 9.34
C GLU A 232 -5.22 2.34 8.28
N ALA A 233 -4.15 2.99 7.82
CA ALA A 233 -3.24 2.40 6.83
C ALA A 233 -2.60 1.10 7.31
N VAL A 234 -2.28 0.99 8.60
CA VAL A 234 -1.58 -0.17 9.17
C VAL A 234 -2.50 -1.14 9.93
N SER A 235 -3.78 -0.83 10.07
CA SER A 235 -4.76 -1.65 10.81
C SER A 235 -5.73 -2.36 9.85
N PRO A 236 -6.56 -3.29 10.34
CA PRO A 236 -7.46 -4.03 9.47
C PRO A 236 -8.44 -3.10 8.72
N LEU A 237 -8.77 -3.44 7.47
CA LEU A 237 -9.61 -2.63 6.58
C LEU A 237 -10.96 -2.29 7.25
N THR A 238 -11.31 -1.01 7.29
CA THR A 238 -12.57 -0.56 7.90
C THR A 238 -13.73 -0.49 6.90
N ARG A 239 -14.98 -0.47 7.40
CA ARG A 239 -16.17 -0.28 6.56
C ARG A 239 -16.08 1.02 5.75
N LYS A 240 -15.68 2.12 6.39
CA LYS A 240 -15.54 3.44 5.72
C LYS A 240 -14.61 3.38 4.52
N LEU A 241 -13.46 2.71 4.65
CA LEU A 241 -12.49 2.58 3.56
C LEU A 241 -12.99 1.68 2.43
N ARG A 242 -13.65 0.57 2.76
CA ARG A 242 -14.29 -0.28 1.75
C ARG A 242 -15.36 0.49 0.98
N ASP A 243 -16.23 1.23 1.67
CA ASP A 243 -17.29 2.01 1.03
C ASP A 243 -16.70 3.16 0.20
N ALA A 244 -15.58 3.76 0.64
CA ALA A 244 -14.83 4.72 -0.15
C ALA A 244 -14.22 4.09 -1.42
N ALA A 245 -13.68 2.87 -1.34
CA ALA A 245 -13.17 2.16 -2.51
C ALA A 245 -14.24 1.98 -3.60
N VAL A 246 -15.49 1.66 -3.21
CA VAL A 246 -16.62 1.59 -4.14
C VAL A 246 -16.90 2.95 -4.79
N LYS A 247 -16.88 4.04 -3.99
CA LYS A 247 -17.06 5.42 -4.49
C LYS A 247 -15.92 5.89 -5.41
N THR A 248 -14.75 5.27 -5.33
CA THR A 248 -13.59 5.59 -6.19
C THR A 248 -13.73 5.04 -7.61
N ILE A 249 -14.48 3.96 -7.83
CA ILE A 249 -14.69 3.37 -9.16
C ILE A 249 -15.13 4.41 -10.21
N PRO A 250 -16.21 5.20 -10.02
CA PRO A 250 -16.62 6.19 -11.00
C PRO A 250 -15.58 7.29 -11.23
N VAL A 251 -14.73 7.59 -10.24
CA VAL A 251 -13.62 8.56 -10.39
C VAL A 251 -12.54 7.99 -11.31
N VAL A 252 -12.22 6.71 -11.16
CA VAL A 252 -11.28 6.00 -12.04
C VAL A 252 -11.83 5.93 -13.45
N GLU A 253 -13.10 5.56 -13.62
CA GLU A 253 -13.76 5.51 -14.93
C GLU A 253 -13.72 6.86 -15.63
N ASN A 254 -14.07 7.95 -14.94
CA ASN A 254 -13.96 9.30 -15.49
C ASN A 254 -12.51 9.65 -15.89
N SER A 255 -11.53 9.19 -15.12
CA SER A 255 -10.11 9.40 -15.44
C SER A 255 -9.68 8.65 -16.70
N ILE A 256 -10.19 7.44 -16.93
CA ILE A 256 -9.98 6.65 -18.16
C ILE A 256 -10.59 7.38 -19.36
N LEU A 257 -11.81 7.93 -19.23
CA LEU A 257 -12.53 8.59 -20.32
C LEU A 257 -11.92 9.91 -20.79
N ARG A 258 -11.09 10.54 -19.96
CA ARG A 258 -10.30 11.71 -20.35
C ARG A 258 -9.21 11.39 -21.38
N SER A 259 -8.87 10.11 -21.60
CA SER A 259 -8.02 9.68 -22.70
C SER A 259 -8.82 9.61 -24.01
N ASN A 260 -8.17 9.76 -25.16
CA ASN A 260 -8.82 9.60 -26.47
C ASN A 260 -9.26 8.14 -26.71
N GLU A 261 -10.32 7.93 -27.51
CA GLU A 261 -10.68 6.59 -27.97
C GLU A 261 -9.53 5.94 -28.76
N GLY A 262 -9.40 4.61 -28.66
CA GLY A 262 -8.28 3.84 -29.21
C GLY A 262 -6.98 3.92 -28.42
N SER A 263 -6.91 4.77 -27.39
CA SER A 263 -5.72 4.85 -26.53
C SER A 263 -5.62 3.67 -25.55
N GLN A 264 -4.38 3.40 -25.13
CA GLN A 264 -4.09 2.43 -24.09
C GLN A 264 -3.85 3.15 -22.75
N VAL A 265 -4.55 2.69 -21.72
CA VAL A 265 -4.50 3.25 -20.36
C VAL A 265 -4.03 2.17 -19.40
N LEU A 266 -3.04 2.49 -18.56
CA LEU A 266 -2.57 1.62 -17.50
C LEU A 266 -3.18 2.07 -16.17
N LEU A 267 -3.97 1.21 -15.52
CA LEU A 267 -4.54 1.42 -14.20
C LEU A 267 -3.80 0.55 -13.19
N VAL A 268 -3.25 1.16 -12.14
CA VAL A 268 -2.44 0.46 -11.14
C VAL A 268 -3.00 0.66 -9.74
N GLY A 269 -3.28 -0.45 -9.06
CA GLY A 269 -3.69 -0.47 -7.66
C GLY A 269 -2.47 -0.67 -6.77
N VAL A 270 -2.08 0.39 -6.07
CA VAL A 270 -0.91 0.40 -5.18
C VAL A 270 -1.35 0.10 -3.75
N GLY A 271 -0.59 -0.74 -3.07
CA GLY A 271 -0.84 -1.13 -1.69
C GLY A 271 -0.78 -2.64 -1.45
N ASN A 272 -1.15 -3.06 -0.25
CA ASN A 272 -1.02 -4.45 0.18
C ASN A 272 -2.23 -5.34 -0.22
N SER A 273 -1.99 -6.50 -0.83
CA SER A 273 -3.03 -7.45 -1.25
C SER A 273 -3.52 -8.45 -0.18
N CYS A 274 -3.04 -8.36 1.07
CA CYS A 274 -3.39 -9.30 2.14
C CYS A 274 -4.91 -9.42 2.30
N GLY A 275 -5.43 -10.64 2.35
CA GLY A 275 -6.85 -10.94 2.53
C GLY A 275 -7.76 -10.50 1.38
N LEU A 276 -7.21 -9.96 0.28
CA LEU A 276 -7.95 -9.51 -0.88
C LEU A 276 -7.73 -10.47 -2.06
N PRO A 277 -8.80 -11.11 -2.59
CA PRO A 277 -8.67 -11.91 -3.80
C PRO A 277 -8.28 -11.02 -5.00
N ASN A 278 -7.82 -11.65 -6.08
CA ASN A 278 -7.39 -10.92 -7.27
C ASN A 278 -8.56 -10.20 -7.99
N THR A 279 -9.74 -10.82 -7.98
CA THR A 279 -10.99 -10.25 -8.48
C THR A 279 -12.04 -10.20 -7.38
N ILE A 280 -12.84 -9.13 -7.35
CA ILE A 280 -13.77 -8.84 -6.25
C ILE A 280 -15.16 -8.51 -6.83
N TRP A 281 -16.02 -9.52 -6.93
CA TRP A 281 -17.41 -9.39 -7.37
C TRP A 281 -18.31 -8.71 -6.32
N ASN A 282 -18.10 -9.01 -5.04
CA ASN A 282 -18.89 -8.47 -3.94
C ASN A 282 -18.00 -7.91 -2.84
N PRO A 283 -17.79 -6.58 -2.80
CA PRO A 283 -16.96 -5.96 -1.77
C PRO A 283 -17.53 -6.18 -0.36
N SER A 284 -18.83 -6.43 -0.21
CA SER A 284 -19.45 -6.69 1.09
C SER A 284 -19.01 -8.02 1.72
N SER A 285 -18.45 -8.93 0.93
CA SER A 285 -17.92 -10.22 1.40
C SER A 285 -16.53 -10.14 2.05
N ILE A 286 -15.86 -9.00 1.91
CA ILE A 286 -14.51 -8.78 2.45
C ILE A 286 -14.57 -8.68 3.98
N ASP A 287 -13.70 -9.44 4.65
CA ASP A 287 -13.58 -9.45 6.11
C ASP A 287 -12.98 -8.12 6.60
N ILE A 288 -13.85 -7.25 7.10
CA ILE A 288 -13.48 -5.92 7.62
C ILE A 288 -13.29 -5.97 9.14
N LYS A 289 -12.58 -4.95 9.67
CA LYS A 289 -12.54 -4.67 11.10
C LYS A 289 -13.96 -4.58 11.63
N LYS A 290 -14.30 -5.43 12.61
CA LYS A 290 -15.54 -5.27 13.38
C LYS A 290 -15.40 -3.98 14.17
N GLU A 291 -16.39 -3.10 14.05
CA GLU A 291 -16.46 -1.91 14.91
C GLU A 291 -16.66 -2.43 16.34
N ASP A 292 -15.63 -2.30 17.18
CA ASP A 292 -15.76 -2.58 18.59
C ASP A 292 -16.81 -1.60 19.15
N GLN A 293 -17.82 -2.13 19.86
CA GLN A 293 -18.79 -1.34 20.63
C GLN A 293 -18.13 -0.66 21.87
N GLU A 294 -16.86 -0.25 21.78
CA GLU A 294 -16.13 0.45 22.83
C GLU A 294 -16.01 1.95 22.50
N GLU A 295 -17.12 2.59 22.14
CA GLU A 295 -17.26 4.06 22.20
C GLU A 295 -17.86 4.53 23.55
N SER A 296 -18.06 3.64 24.51
CA SER A 296 -18.53 3.99 25.85
C SER A 296 -17.52 3.59 26.93
N GLU A 297 -16.45 4.37 27.03
CA GLU A 297 -15.79 4.78 28.27
C GLU A 297 -14.40 5.26 27.88
N GLY A 298 -14.26 6.58 27.76
CA GLY A 298 -12.95 7.19 27.82
C GLY A 298 -12.27 6.69 29.09
N ARG A 299 -11.34 5.74 28.97
CA ARG A 299 -10.43 5.41 30.04
C ARG A 299 -9.67 6.70 30.35
N LYS A 300 -10.13 7.42 31.36
CA LYS A 300 -9.34 8.44 32.06
C LYS A 300 -8.08 7.74 32.52
N TRP A 301 -6.98 8.04 31.85
CA TRP A 301 -5.66 7.65 32.33
C TRP A 301 -5.41 8.44 33.61
N PRO A 302 -4.97 7.80 34.71
CA PRO A 302 -4.70 8.48 35.96
C PRO A 302 -3.28 9.08 35.89
N PHE A 303 -3.08 10.07 35.04
CA PHE A 303 -1.90 10.93 35.05
C PHE A 303 -2.34 12.37 34.77
#